data_AF-A0A2S1QE72-F1
#
_entry.id   AF-A0A2S1QE72-F1
#
_cell.length_a   1.000
_cell.length_b   1.000
_cell.length_c   1.000
_cell.angle_alpha   90.00
_cell.angle_beta   90.00
_cell.angle_gamma   90.00
#
_symmetry.space_group_name_H-M   'P 1'
#
loop_
_entity.id
_entity.type
_entity.pdbx_description
1 polymer ?
#
loop_
_entity_poly.entity_id
_entity_poly.type
_entity_poly.pdbx_seq_one_letter_code
_entity_poly.pdbx_strand_id
1 'polypeptide(L)' 'MRDIISLIVVLLIIGWLVGYFGFGDAVGSLIHILLVLAVIGILYRLATGKKL' A
#
# COMPACT_ATOMS: atom_id res chain seq x y z
N MET A 1 13.16 -16.56 -6.40
CA MET A 1 13.51 -15.15 -6.07
C MET A 1 12.51 -14.13 -6.63
N ARG A 2 11.84 -14.38 -7.76
CA ARG A 2 10.73 -13.53 -8.28
C ARG A 2 9.43 -13.68 -7.47
N ASP A 3 9.33 -14.78 -6.73
CA ASP A 3 8.13 -15.24 -6.04
C ASP A 3 7.85 -14.43 -4.76
N ILE A 4 8.89 -14.13 -3.98
CA ILE A 4 8.77 -13.33 -2.75
C ILE A 4 8.40 -11.88 -3.08
N ILE A 5 9.01 -11.29 -4.12
CA ILE A 5 8.66 -9.93 -4.56
C ILE A 5 7.21 -9.88 -5.04
N SER A 6 6.77 -10.86 -5.83
CA SER A 6 5.39 -10.94 -6.32
C SER A 6 4.40 -11.12 -5.17
N LEU A 7 4.73 -11.94 -4.17
CA LEU A 7 3.93 -12.11 -2.95
C LEU A 7 3.77 -10.78 -2.21
N ILE A 8 4.86 -10.02 -2.04
CA ILE A 8 4.85 -8.71 -1.39
C ILE A 8 3.96 -7.73 -2.16
N VAL A 9 4.06 -7.68 -3.50
CA VAL A 9 3.20 -6.82 -4.33
C VAL A 9 1.72 -7.16 -4.12
N VAL A 10 1.38 -8.44 -4.11
CA VAL A 10 0.01 -8.91 -3.90
C VAL A 10 -0.48 -8.55 -2.50
N LEU A 11 0.33 -8.78 -1.46
CA LEU A 11 -0.01 -8.44 -0.08
C LEU A 11 -0.27 -6.94 0.10
N LEU A 12 0.47 -6.11 -0.63
CA LEU A 12 0.33 -4.66 -0.64
C LEU A 12 -0.97 -4.17 -1.26
N ILE A 13 -1.35 -4.76 -2.39
CA ILE A 13 -2.61 -4.44 -3.07
C ILE A 13 -3.79 -4.88 -2.21
N ILE A 14 -3.72 -6.08 -1.62
CA ILE A 14 -4.78 -6.61 -0.74
C ILE A 14 -4.89 -5.76 0.54
N GLY A 15 -3.77 -5.45 1.19
CA GLY A 15 -3.75 -4.60 2.39
C GLY A 15 -4.31 -3.20 2.12
N TRP A 16 -4.04 -2.63 0.94
CA TRP A 16 -4.64 -1.37 0.51
C TRP A 16 -6.15 -1.45 0.29
N LEU A 17 -6.63 -2.46 -0.43
CA LEU A 17 -8.06 -2.66 -0.69
C LEU A 17 -8.83 -2.85 0.63
N VAL A 18 -8.32 -3.69 1.52
CA VAL A 18 -8.91 -3.90 2.85
C VAL A 18 -8.91 -2.60 3.66
N GLY A 19 -7.83 -1.80 3.58
CA GLY A 19 -7.74 -0.48 4.21
C GLY A 19 -8.75 0.53 3.65
N TYR A 20 -8.92 0.59 2.34
CA TYR A 20 -9.83 1.49 1.66
C TYR A 20 -11.31 1.18 1.96
N PHE A 21 -11.69 -0.10 1.91
CA PHE A 21 -13.07 -0.53 2.12
C PHE A 21 -13.45 -0.72 3.59
N GLY A 22 -12.53 -1.21 4.43
CA GLY A 22 -12.82 -1.53 5.83
C GLY A 22 -12.89 -0.32 6.76
N PHE A 23 -12.31 0.82 6.34
CA PHE A 23 -12.12 1.97 7.22
C PHE A 23 -12.70 3.29 6.65
N GLY A 24 -13.38 3.26 5.50
CA GLY A 24 -13.88 4.47 4.81
C GLY A 24 -14.69 5.45 5.67
N ASP A 25 -15.67 4.94 6.44
CA ASP A 25 -16.52 5.76 7.32
C ASP A 25 -15.92 5.98 8.73
N ALA A 26 -15.12 5.02 9.22
CA ALA A 26 -14.67 5.00 10.61
C ALA A 26 -13.45 5.89 10.89
N VAL A 27 -12.70 6.27 9.86
CA VAL A 27 -11.30 6.71 10.02
C VAL A 27 -11.09 8.20 9.71
N GLY A 28 -12.12 8.89 9.20
CA GLY A 28 -12.12 10.35 9.07
C GLY A 28 -11.15 10.89 8.02
N SER A 29 -11.40 12.12 7.54
CA SER A 29 -10.68 12.72 6.40
C SER A 29 -9.16 12.77 6.56
N LEU A 30 -8.66 12.90 7.79
CA LEU A 30 -7.22 12.99 8.07
C LEU A 30 -6.52 11.64 7.87
N ILE A 31 -7.08 10.56 8.39
CA ILE A 31 -6.41 9.26 8.30
C ILE A 31 -6.56 8.68 6.89
N HIS A 32 -7.60 9.04 6.14
CA HIS A 32 -7.70 8.72 4.71
C HIS A 32 -6.51 9.29 3.92
N ILE A 33 -6.14 10.56 4.16
CA ILE A 33 -4.97 11.20 3.55
C ILE A 33 -3.67 10.49 3.96
N LEU A 34 -3.52 10.16 5.25
CA LEU A 34 -2.34 9.42 5.74
C LEU A 34 -2.22 8.03 5.10
N LEU A 35 -3.34 7.32 4.90
CA LEU A 35 -3.38 6.04 4.20
C LEU A 35 -3.00 6.16 2.73
N VAL A 36 -3.51 7.18 2.03
CA VAL A 36 -3.14 7.47 0.64
C VAL A 36 -1.63 7.73 0.52
N LEU A 37 -1.05 8.53 1.42
CA LEU A 37 0.39 8.77 1.48
C LEU A 37 1.19 7.49 1.77
N ALA A 38 0.72 6.65 2.69
CA ALA A 38 1.35 5.36 2.98
C ALA A 38 1.41 4.46 1.74
N VAL A 39 0.34 4.42 0.95
CA VAL A 39 0.25 3.60 -0.27
C VAL A 39 1.17 4.12 -1.36
N ILE A 40 1.17 5.44 -1.60
CA ILE A 40 2.09 6.09 -2.52
C ILE A 40 3.54 5.82 -2.09
N GLY A 41 3.85 5.92 -0.80
CA GLY A 41 5.19 5.63 -0.27
C GLY A 41 5.62 4.18 -0.50
N ILE A 42 4.70 3.22 -0.38
CA ILE A 42 5.04 1.82 -0.64
C ILE A 42 5.17 1.53 -2.14
N LEU A 43 4.31 2.10 -2.99
CA LEU A 43 4.46 2.03 -4.44
C LEU A 43 5.80 2.65 -4.90
N TYR A 44 6.17 3.80 -4.34
CA TYR A 44 7.44 4.47 -4.61
C TYR A 44 8.63 3.60 -4.19
N ARG A 45 8.57 2.99 -2.99
CA ARG A 45 9.61 2.09 -2.49
C ARG A 45 9.73 0.82 -3.35
N LEU A 46 8.61 0.28 -3.81
CA LEU A 46 8.57 -0.91 -4.66
C LEU A 46 9.10 -0.60 -6.07
N ALA A 47 8.76 0.56 -6.63
CA ALA A 47 9.25 1.03 -7.93
C ALA A 47 10.75 1.40 -7.91
N THR A 48 11.22 1.99 -6.81
CA THR A 48 12.61 2.47 -6.67
C THR A 48 13.56 1.39 -6.16
N GLY A 49 13.06 0.35 -5.48
CA GLY A 49 13.85 -0.74 -4.89
C GLY A 49 14.62 -1.64 -5.86
N LYS A 50 14.68 -1.30 -7.15
CA LYS A 50 15.41 -2.05 -8.20
C LYS A 50 16.51 -1.25 -8.91
N LYS A 51 17.06 -0.21 -8.29
CA LYS A 51 18.31 0.42 -8.73
C LYS A 51 19.14 0.88 -7.54
N LEU A 52 19.98 -0.01 -7.03
CA LEU A 52 21.34 0.24 -6.55
C LEU A 52 22.09 -1.10 -6.61
#